data_AF-A0A1F7WVW4-F1
#
_entry.id   AF-A0A1F7WVW4-F1
#
_cell.length_a   1.000
_cell.length_b   1.000
_cell.length_c   1.000
_cell.angle_alpha   90.00
_cell.angle_beta   90.00
_cell.angle_gamma   90.00
#
_symmetry.space_group_name_H-M   'P 1'
#
loop_
_entity.id
_entity.type
_entity.pdbx_description
1 polymer ?
#
loop_
_entity_poly.entity_id
_entity_poly.type
_entity_poly.pdbx_seq_one_letter_code
_entity_poly.pdbx_strand_id
1 'polypeptide(L)'
;MGYLRSKFKVQNSILILVGFLIFLFSIFSFQYLVFGVRAEPNCDAPGSGDIDYCLAKIQEQLDALTPAHETNKQELAKLKVQLSSISKQIVGVSSQLKKVEADIAQREEDLAYAKEIFEEKTANHYKFIRLYDPLMPFLSSTDASEAFREINFRQIAADEDRRTMEAYAQDLANLKSDKEALEKNKASLSSIQAKVDSQADFLAGEVEKTEAYLTTLTSRQNELLALKAGGFSTSVGDTPATLEPCSGAPGSANFCDPGFRPAFAAFSFGAPHRTGMSQYGAYGRSKSGQSAEAILSAYYQGGDLRKDYPSPATINVSGYGSIPFEDNYLLGIYEVPESWGNSGGFEALKAQAVAARSYALSVTNGGSGTICPTESCQVYKPQLKSGKWREAVQATRGWVMMKGGSPATTYYASTSGGFTISQWGWSGIKDTSGDWPGTAYEKVSASPWFYKGWYKSRGGSTCGRSHPWLNSEETADIINAWQVLYRGGGDASRVSPIDTACWGGNPYSKSELAGIGGYTSASSVSVIYSNSGSTLSVTFGTNKGSISVSGEELKRAFNLRAPGYIGLKSTLFNIEKL
;
A
#
# COMPACT_ATOMS: atom_id res chain seq x y z
N MET A 1 18.19 26.77 -43.14
CA MET A 1 18.09 25.58 -42.25
C MET A 1 17.48 25.83 -40.87
N GLY A 2 17.37 27.08 -40.38
CA GLY A 2 16.79 27.35 -39.04
C GLY A 2 15.25 27.31 -38.94
N TYR A 3 14.53 27.59 -40.03
CA TYR A 3 13.07 27.73 -39.99
C TYR A 3 12.31 26.39 -40.03
N LEU A 4 12.92 25.34 -40.61
CA LEU A 4 12.32 23.98 -40.71
C LEU A 4 12.47 23.17 -39.41
N ARG A 5 13.47 23.47 -38.57
CA ARG A 5 13.67 22.80 -37.26
C ARG A 5 12.71 23.25 -36.17
N SER A 6 12.16 24.48 -36.28
CA SER A 6 11.19 25.01 -35.31
C SER A 6 9.80 24.41 -35.48
N LYS A 7 9.31 24.28 -36.72
CA LYS A 7 7.98 23.69 -37.00
C LYS A 7 7.89 22.21 -36.65
N PHE A 8 8.96 21.43 -36.82
CA PHE A 8 9.00 20.00 -36.46
C PHE A 8 8.91 19.74 -34.94
N LYS A 9 9.45 20.66 -34.12
CA LYS A 9 9.38 20.54 -32.64
C LYS A 9 8.00 20.91 -32.09
N VAL A 10 7.33 21.90 -32.68
CA VAL A 10 5.99 22.33 -32.25
C VAL A 10 4.91 21.34 -32.67
N GLN A 11 5.04 20.70 -33.84
CA GLN A 11 4.10 19.65 -34.27
C GLN A 11 4.17 18.38 -33.41
N ASN A 12 5.36 17.98 -32.95
CA ASN A 12 5.49 16.83 -32.04
C ASN A 12 4.90 17.09 -30.65
N SER A 13 5.05 18.31 -30.10
CA SER A 13 4.45 18.66 -28.79
C SER A 13 2.92 18.70 -28.83
N ILE A 14 2.32 19.10 -29.96
CA ILE A 14 0.86 19.13 -30.14
C ILE A 14 0.31 17.70 -30.36
N LEU A 15 1.04 16.83 -31.07
CA LEU A 15 0.63 15.43 -31.24
C LEU A 15 0.61 14.65 -29.92
N ILE A 16 1.57 14.92 -29.02
CA ILE A 16 1.66 14.28 -27.70
C ILE A 16 0.52 14.79 -26.79
N LEU A 17 0.17 16.07 -26.85
CA LEU A 17 -0.93 16.64 -26.06
C LEU A 17 -2.31 16.13 -26.50
N VAL A 18 -2.52 15.97 -27.81
CA VAL A 18 -3.77 15.44 -28.38
C VAL A 18 -3.91 13.94 -28.11
N GLY A 19 -2.81 13.17 -28.16
CA GLY A 19 -2.82 11.76 -27.76
C GLY A 19 -3.16 11.55 -26.27
N PHE A 20 -2.71 12.45 -25.39
CA PHE A 20 -2.96 12.39 -23.94
C PHE A 20 -4.41 12.76 -23.58
N LEU A 21 -5.00 13.72 -24.30
CA LEU A 21 -6.41 14.12 -24.15
C LEU A 21 -7.40 13.03 -24.62
N ILE A 22 -7.06 12.28 -25.67
CA ILE A 22 -7.87 11.15 -26.15
C ILE A 22 -7.79 9.96 -25.18
N PHE A 23 -6.65 9.77 -24.50
CA PHE A 23 -6.49 8.75 -23.45
C PHE A 23 -7.28 9.09 -22.17
N LEU A 24 -7.31 10.37 -21.77
CA LEU A 24 -8.10 10.88 -20.65
C LEU A 24 -9.63 10.76 -20.89
N PHE A 25 -10.10 10.94 -22.13
CA PHE A 25 -11.52 10.80 -22.46
C PHE A 25 -12.00 9.33 -22.47
N SER A 26 -11.09 8.39 -22.74
CA SER A 26 -11.39 6.95 -22.67
C SER A 26 -11.49 6.45 -21.22
N ILE A 27 -10.78 7.07 -20.28
CA ILE A 27 -10.85 6.76 -18.84
C ILE A 27 -12.14 7.31 -18.21
N PHE A 28 -12.67 8.43 -18.71
CA PHE A 28 -13.86 9.08 -18.12
C PHE A 28 -15.20 8.47 -18.54
N SER A 29 -15.23 7.57 -19.53
CA SER A 29 -16.46 7.02 -20.10
C SER A 29 -16.96 5.72 -19.44
N PHE A 30 -16.31 5.24 -18.36
CA PHE A 30 -16.64 3.93 -17.75
C PHE A 30 -17.16 3.98 -16.30
N GLN A 31 -17.56 5.16 -15.80
CA GLN A 31 -18.16 5.25 -14.46
C GLN A 31 -19.55 5.86 -14.49
N TYR A 32 -20.53 5.10 -14.98
CA TYR A 32 -21.91 5.14 -14.48
C TYR A 32 -22.58 3.80 -14.76
N LEU A 33 -22.53 2.88 -13.81
CA LEU A 33 -23.56 1.84 -13.60
C LEU A 33 -23.49 1.40 -12.14
N VAL A 34 -24.44 1.92 -11.36
CA VAL A 34 -24.71 1.48 -9.98
C VAL A 34 -25.41 0.12 -10.08
N PHE A 35 -24.73 -0.94 -9.64
CA PHE A 35 -25.35 -2.21 -9.29
C PHE A 35 -24.81 -2.72 -7.96
N GLY A 36 -25.74 -3.17 -7.11
CA GLY A 36 -25.49 -3.62 -5.75
C GLY A 36 -24.74 -4.96 -5.64
N VAL A 37 -24.17 -5.12 -4.44
CA VAL A 37 -23.67 -6.32 -3.74
C VAL A 37 -22.83 -7.31 -4.58
N ARG A 38 -21.51 -7.26 -4.39
CA ARG A 38 -20.60 -8.40 -4.62
C ARG A 38 -19.77 -8.66 -3.35
N ALA A 39 -19.73 -9.91 -2.90
CA ALA A 39 -18.78 -10.40 -1.92
C ALA A 39 -17.50 -10.83 -2.66
N GLU A 40 -16.39 -10.11 -2.45
CA GLU A 40 -15.01 -10.31 -2.97
C GLU A 40 -14.78 -10.63 -4.48
N PRO A 41 -13.75 -10.05 -5.13
CA PRO A 41 -13.90 -9.63 -6.53
C PRO A 41 -13.09 -10.41 -7.57
N ASN A 42 -13.82 -10.69 -8.65
CA ASN A 42 -13.41 -10.96 -10.03
C ASN A 42 -12.72 -9.72 -10.67
N CYS A 43 -11.61 -9.92 -11.40
CA CYS A 43 -10.73 -8.86 -11.92
C CYS A 43 -11.02 -8.32 -13.35
N ASP A 44 -12.15 -8.74 -13.92
CA ASP A 44 -13.19 -7.94 -14.62
C ASP A 44 -14.26 -8.94 -15.17
N ALA A 45 -13.85 -10.17 -15.54
CA ALA A 45 -14.61 -11.46 -15.58
C ALA A 45 -13.69 -12.62 -16.01
N PRO A 46 -13.11 -13.47 -15.11
CA PRO A 46 -13.59 -14.88 -14.99
C PRO A 46 -13.11 -15.75 -13.77
N GLY A 47 -14.01 -16.58 -13.23
CA GLY A 47 -13.77 -18.02 -12.90
C GLY A 47 -12.69 -18.46 -11.88
N SER A 48 -12.65 -19.77 -11.60
CA SER A 48 -11.70 -20.39 -10.64
C SER A 48 -10.23 -20.08 -11.00
N GLY A 49 -9.55 -19.31 -10.14
CA GLY A 49 -8.19 -18.77 -10.38
C GLY A 49 -8.06 -17.25 -10.18
N ASP A 50 -9.16 -16.56 -9.84
CA ASP A 50 -9.28 -15.10 -9.72
C ASP A 50 -8.14 -14.37 -9.00
N ILE A 51 -7.57 -14.91 -7.91
CA ILE A 51 -6.56 -14.20 -7.09
C ILE A 51 -5.22 -14.04 -7.82
N ASP A 52 -4.75 -15.05 -8.56
CA ASP A 52 -3.45 -15.01 -9.24
C ASP A 52 -3.47 -14.06 -10.45
N TYR A 53 -4.60 -13.96 -11.15
CA TYR A 53 -4.82 -12.99 -12.23
C TYR A 53 -4.87 -11.55 -11.70
N CYS A 54 -5.55 -11.32 -10.59
CA CYS A 54 -5.57 -10.02 -9.92
C CYS A 54 -4.17 -9.56 -9.46
N LEU A 55 -3.36 -10.49 -8.95
CA LEU A 55 -1.98 -10.21 -8.54
C LEU A 55 -1.08 -9.83 -9.72
N ALA A 56 -1.21 -10.52 -10.86
CA ALA A 56 -0.44 -10.20 -12.07
C ALA A 56 -0.77 -8.81 -12.62
N LYS A 57 -2.05 -8.44 -12.67
CA LYS A 57 -2.52 -7.12 -13.13
C LYS A 57 -2.04 -5.98 -12.23
N ILE A 58 -2.07 -6.18 -10.90
CA ILE A 58 -1.54 -5.20 -9.94
C ILE A 58 -0.02 -5.07 -10.09
N GLN A 59 0.70 -6.18 -10.29
CA GLN A 59 2.16 -6.14 -10.51
C GLN A 59 2.52 -5.39 -11.79
N GLU A 60 1.79 -5.61 -12.89
CA GLU A 60 1.98 -4.87 -14.15
C GLU A 60 1.79 -3.35 -13.96
N GLN A 61 0.78 -2.95 -13.17
CA GLN A 61 0.55 -1.54 -12.85
C GLN A 61 1.67 -0.94 -11.98
N LEU A 62 2.20 -1.70 -11.02
CA LEU A 62 3.34 -1.28 -10.20
C LEU A 62 4.62 -1.13 -11.05
N ASP A 63 4.89 -2.10 -11.92
CA ASP A 63 6.08 -2.10 -12.79
C ASP A 63 6.05 -0.94 -13.79
N ALA A 64 4.86 -0.56 -14.28
CA ALA A 64 4.71 0.58 -15.18
C ALA A 64 4.86 1.93 -14.46
N LEU A 65 4.35 2.06 -13.23
CA LEU A 65 4.27 3.35 -12.52
C LEU A 65 5.51 3.66 -11.67
N THR A 66 6.18 2.65 -11.11
CA THR A 66 7.30 2.85 -10.18
C THR A 66 8.51 3.56 -10.82
N PRO A 67 9.00 3.17 -12.03
CA PRO A 67 10.15 3.83 -12.64
C PRO A 67 9.87 5.28 -13.05
N ALA A 68 8.67 5.55 -13.56
CA ALA A 68 8.22 6.90 -13.92
C ALA A 68 8.11 7.78 -12.66
N HIS A 69 7.61 7.21 -11.56
CA HIS A 69 7.49 7.90 -10.29
C HIS A 69 8.85 8.29 -9.67
N GLU A 70 9.82 7.39 -9.69
CA GLU A 70 11.19 7.68 -9.22
C GLU A 70 11.88 8.76 -10.07
N THR A 71 11.63 8.76 -11.39
CA THR A 71 12.12 9.84 -12.27
C THR A 71 11.50 11.18 -11.89
N ASN A 72 10.19 11.23 -11.68
CA ASN A 72 9.49 12.45 -11.25
C ASN A 72 9.96 12.97 -9.89
N LYS A 73 10.30 12.09 -8.94
CA LYS A 73 10.92 12.46 -7.65
C LYS A 73 12.28 13.13 -7.84
N GLN A 74 13.13 12.55 -8.68
CA GLN A 74 14.45 13.11 -8.96
C GLN A 74 14.35 14.46 -9.68
N GLU A 75 13.41 14.61 -10.61
CA GLU A 75 13.14 15.88 -11.30
C GLU A 75 12.60 16.94 -10.33
N LEU A 76 11.66 16.59 -9.45
CA LEU A 76 11.15 17.50 -8.42
C LEU A 76 12.28 17.95 -7.47
N ALA A 77 13.16 17.04 -7.06
CA ALA A 77 14.31 17.38 -6.22
C ALA A 77 15.28 18.34 -6.93
N LYS A 78 15.59 18.08 -8.21
CA LYS A 78 16.43 18.97 -9.03
C LYS A 78 15.78 20.34 -9.21
N LEU A 79 14.47 20.38 -9.46
CA LEU A 79 13.71 21.61 -9.63
C LEU A 79 13.68 22.45 -8.35
N LYS A 80 13.53 21.82 -7.17
CA LYS A 80 13.61 22.51 -5.86
C LYS A 80 15.00 23.13 -5.62
N VAL A 81 16.08 22.45 -6.02
CA VAL A 81 17.44 23.01 -5.95
C VAL A 81 17.60 24.19 -6.90
N GLN A 82 17.10 24.07 -8.13
CA GLN A 82 17.10 25.17 -9.10
C GLN A 82 16.28 26.37 -8.60
N LEU A 83 15.11 26.14 -8.00
CA LEU A 83 14.29 27.18 -7.36
C LEU A 83 15.02 27.89 -6.23
N SER A 84 15.73 27.15 -5.37
CA SER A 84 16.55 27.76 -4.32
C SER A 84 17.66 28.64 -4.91
N SER A 85 18.28 28.20 -6.00
CA SER A 85 19.30 28.98 -6.73
C SER A 85 18.70 30.22 -7.39
N ILE A 86 17.57 30.08 -8.08
CA ILE A 86 16.85 31.18 -8.74
C ILE A 86 16.39 32.20 -7.70
N SER A 87 15.85 31.75 -6.56
CA SER A 87 15.47 32.61 -5.44
C SER A 87 16.65 33.43 -4.92
N LYS A 88 17.83 32.81 -4.75
CA LYS A 88 19.07 33.53 -4.39
C LYS A 88 19.50 34.54 -5.45
N GLN A 89 19.42 34.17 -6.73
CA GLN A 89 19.71 35.09 -7.83
C GLN A 89 18.71 36.26 -7.87
N ILE A 90 17.43 36.00 -7.62
CA ILE A 90 16.38 37.02 -7.50
C ILE A 90 16.67 37.98 -6.36
N VAL A 91 17.10 37.49 -5.20
CA VAL A 91 17.50 38.35 -4.08
C VAL A 91 18.70 39.23 -4.49
N GLY A 92 19.67 38.66 -5.19
CA GLY A 92 20.82 39.41 -5.73
C GLY A 92 20.42 40.48 -6.74
N VAL A 93 19.62 40.12 -7.74
CA VAL A 93 19.11 41.04 -8.77
C VAL A 93 18.19 42.08 -8.15
N SER A 94 17.34 41.73 -7.19
CA SER A 94 16.51 42.68 -6.43
C SER A 94 17.36 43.69 -5.68
N SER A 95 18.46 43.25 -5.06
CA SER A 95 19.41 44.16 -4.43
C SER A 95 20.11 45.08 -5.43
N GLN A 96 20.43 44.60 -6.63
CA GLN A 96 20.99 45.42 -7.70
C GLN A 96 19.96 46.42 -8.23
N LEU A 97 18.71 45.99 -8.44
CA LEU A 97 17.61 46.86 -8.86
C LEU A 97 17.34 47.95 -7.82
N LYS A 98 17.45 47.66 -6.51
CA LYS A 98 17.36 48.68 -5.45
C LYS A 98 18.47 49.72 -5.53
N LYS A 99 19.69 49.31 -5.91
CA LYS A 99 20.80 50.25 -6.13
C LYS A 99 20.52 51.14 -7.34
N VAL A 100 20.11 50.54 -8.47
CA VAL A 100 19.73 51.27 -9.68
C VAL A 100 18.55 52.21 -9.42
N GLU A 101 17.56 51.79 -8.62
CA GLU A 101 16.43 52.61 -8.20
C GLU A 101 16.86 53.80 -7.34
N ALA A 102 17.81 53.60 -6.42
CA ALA A 102 18.41 54.69 -5.65
C ALA A 102 19.24 55.64 -6.53
N ASP A 103 20.02 55.10 -7.47
CA ASP A 103 20.81 55.90 -8.42
C ASP A 103 19.90 56.71 -9.35
N ILE A 104 18.79 56.13 -9.82
CA ILE A 104 17.76 56.82 -10.62
C ILE A 104 17.07 57.91 -9.78
N ALA A 105 16.73 57.64 -8.52
CA ALA A 105 16.14 58.63 -7.63
C ALA A 105 17.10 59.82 -7.39
N GLN A 106 18.38 59.55 -7.18
CA GLN A 106 19.41 60.60 -7.07
C GLN A 106 19.52 61.40 -8.37
N ARG A 107 19.56 60.73 -9.53
CA ARG A 107 19.60 61.40 -10.84
C ARG A 107 18.34 62.22 -11.11
N GLU A 108 17.16 61.78 -10.65
CA GLU A 108 15.91 62.54 -10.73
C GLU A 108 15.98 63.81 -9.88
N GLU A 109 16.58 63.75 -8.69
CA GLU A 109 16.82 64.91 -7.83
C GLU A 109 17.84 65.88 -8.45
N ASP A 110 18.97 65.38 -8.93
CA ASP A 110 20.01 66.17 -9.60
C ASP A 110 19.47 66.84 -10.88
N LEU A 111 18.61 66.13 -11.64
CA LEU A 111 17.95 66.67 -12.83
C LEU A 111 16.87 67.70 -12.51
N ALA A 112 16.24 67.66 -11.32
CA ALA A 112 15.32 68.72 -10.91
C ALA A 112 16.06 70.05 -10.77
N TYR A 113 17.27 70.03 -10.21
CA TYR A 113 18.16 71.19 -10.16
C TYR A 113 18.70 71.58 -11.55
N ALA A 114 19.10 70.59 -12.35
CA ALA A 114 19.57 70.84 -13.71
C ALA A 114 18.48 71.43 -14.62
N LYS A 115 17.20 71.11 -14.39
CA LYS A 115 16.07 71.66 -15.14
C LYS A 115 15.91 73.16 -14.90
N GLU A 116 16.07 73.63 -13.67
CA GLU A 116 16.04 75.06 -13.33
C GLU A 116 17.16 75.80 -14.07
N ILE A 117 18.38 75.25 -14.04
CA ILE A 117 19.53 75.78 -14.79
C ILE A 117 19.23 75.75 -16.30
N PHE A 118 18.67 74.65 -16.82
CA PHE A 118 18.34 74.52 -18.24
C PHE A 118 17.31 75.58 -18.67
N GLU A 119 16.26 75.80 -17.88
CA GLU A 119 15.24 76.83 -18.14
C GLU A 119 15.85 78.23 -18.12
N GLU A 120 16.72 78.53 -17.15
CA GLU A 120 17.45 79.79 -17.07
C GLU A 120 18.37 80.00 -18.28
N LYS A 121 19.17 78.99 -18.62
CA LYS A 121 20.11 79.00 -19.74
C LYS A 121 19.39 79.11 -21.08
N THR A 122 18.28 78.40 -21.24
CA THR A 122 17.40 78.52 -22.41
C THR A 122 16.85 79.93 -22.53
N ALA A 123 16.36 80.52 -21.44
CA ALA A 123 15.85 81.89 -21.42
C ALA A 123 16.95 82.92 -21.75
N ASN A 124 18.15 82.76 -21.20
CA ASN A 124 19.30 83.61 -21.47
C ASN A 124 19.77 83.50 -22.93
N HIS A 125 19.89 82.29 -23.45
CA HIS A 125 20.23 82.03 -24.84
C HIS A 125 19.16 82.57 -25.80
N TYR A 126 17.88 82.42 -25.48
CA TYR A 126 16.78 82.97 -26.27
C TYR A 126 16.75 84.50 -26.27
N LYS A 127 16.98 85.13 -25.10
CA LYS A 127 17.17 86.59 -25.00
C LYS A 127 18.36 87.04 -25.83
N PHE A 128 19.48 86.32 -25.76
CA PHE A 128 20.66 86.60 -26.58
C PHE A 128 20.31 86.58 -28.07
N ILE A 129 19.74 85.48 -28.60
CA ILE A 129 19.40 85.38 -30.04
C ILE A 129 18.49 86.52 -30.51
N ARG A 130 17.54 86.99 -29.68
CA ARG A 130 16.54 87.99 -30.10
C ARG A 130 16.90 89.44 -29.83
N LEU A 131 17.65 89.71 -28.76
CA LEU A 131 17.94 91.08 -28.30
C LEU A 131 19.38 91.50 -28.60
N TYR A 132 20.25 90.56 -28.96
CA TYR A 132 21.62 90.87 -29.30
C TYR A 132 21.71 91.54 -30.66
N ASP A 133 22.04 92.83 -30.64
CA ASP A 133 22.42 93.58 -31.83
C ASP A 133 23.94 93.46 -32.01
N PRO A 134 24.43 92.80 -33.08
CA PRO A 134 25.86 92.62 -33.32
C PRO A 134 26.60 93.94 -33.57
N LEU A 135 25.87 95.03 -33.83
CA LEU A 135 26.43 96.37 -34.02
C LEU A 135 26.60 97.13 -32.71
N MET A 136 25.83 96.81 -31.66
CA MET A 136 25.89 97.56 -30.39
C MET A 136 27.27 97.56 -29.72
N PRO A 137 28.02 96.43 -29.64
CA PRO A 137 29.37 96.45 -29.07
C PRO A 137 30.34 97.39 -29.82
N PHE A 138 30.16 97.58 -31.13
CA PHE A 138 30.95 98.54 -31.91
C PHE A 138 30.51 99.99 -31.68
N LEU A 139 29.26 100.22 -31.31
CA LEU A 139 28.70 101.55 -31.04
C LEU A 139 28.95 102.01 -29.60
N SER A 140 29.18 101.09 -28.66
CA SER A 140 29.39 101.39 -27.24
C SER A 140 30.84 101.29 -26.75
N SER A 141 31.73 100.65 -27.51
CA SER A 141 33.15 100.49 -27.13
C SER A 141 34.01 101.65 -27.61
N THR A 142 35.15 101.84 -26.94
CA THR A 142 36.07 102.94 -27.26
C THR A 142 37.02 102.61 -28.41
N ASP A 143 37.26 101.33 -28.69
CA ASP A 143 38.00 100.85 -29.85
C ASP A 143 37.50 99.48 -30.38
N ALA A 144 37.87 99.18 -31.63
CA ALA A 144 37.41 97.98 -32.31
C ALA A 144 37.89 96.68 -31.64
N SER A 145 39.06 96.69 -30.98
CA SER A 145 39.60 95.49 -30.33
C SER A 145 38.76 95.11 -29.11
N GLU A 146 38.28 96.12 -28.36
CA GLU A 146 37.37 95.95 -27.25
C GLU A 146 36.01 95.40 -27.72
N ALA A 147 35.43 95.94 -28.80
CA ALA A 147 34.21 95.41 -29.42
C ALA A 147 34.33 93.95 -29.83
N PHE A 148 35.40 93.59 -30.57
CA PHE A 148 35.61 92.22 -31.04
C PHE A 148 35.80 91.24 -29.88
N ARG A 149 36.46 91.68 -28.80
CA ARG A 149 36.64 90.87 -27.61
C ARG A 149 35.31 90.60 -26.90
N GLU A 150 34.47 91.62 -26.77
CA GLU A 150 33.13 91.49 -26.17
C GLU A 150 32.23 90.55 -26.99
N ILE A 151 32.24 90.68 -28.31
CA ILE A 151 31.48 89.80 -29.23
C ILE A 151 31.94 88.34 -29.06
N ASN A 152 33.25 88.10 -29.03
CA ASN A 152 33.81 86.77 -28.90
C ASN A 152 33.47 86.14 -27.53
N PHE A 153 33.61 86.89 -26.43
CA PHE A 153 33.22 86.38 -25.10
C PHE A 153 31.73 86.04 -25.02
N ARG A 154 30.85 86.85 -25.61
CA ARG A 154 29.41 86.56 -25.65
C ARG A 154 29.09 85.33 -26.52
N GLN A 155 29.78 85.15 -27.64
CA GLN A 155 29.63 83.97 -28.49
C GLN A 155 30.10 82.69 -27.78
N ILE A 156 31.23 82.74 -27.09
CA ILE A 156 31.73 81.62 -26.26
C ILE A 156 30.71 81.26 -25.17
N ALA A 157 30.13 82.26 -24.50
CA ALA A 157 29.11 82.01 -23.47
C ALA A 157 27.84 81.35 -24.05
N ALA A 158 27.37 81.81 -25.22
CA ALA A 158 26.20 81.22 -25.88
C ALA A 158 26.45 79.78 -26.37
N ASP A 159 27.65 79.49 -26.86
CA ASP A 159 28.06 78.13 -27.25
C ASP A 159 28.19 77.20 -26.05
N GLU A 160 28.67 77.69 -24.92
CA GLU A 160 28.77 76.91 -23.68
C GLU A 160 27.40 76.59 -23.09
N ASP A 161 26.47 77.55 -23.13
CA ASP A 161 25.08 77.33 -22.75
C ASP A 161 24.41 76.26 -23.63
N ARG A 162 24.65 76.29 -24.95
CA ARG A 162 24.15 75.27 -25.89
C ARG A 162 24.69 73.87 -25.58
N ARG A 163 26.01 73.74 -25.35
CA ARG A 163 26.63 72.46 -24.98
C ARG A 163 26.06 71.89 -23.69
N THR A 164 25.85 72.77 -22.70
CA THR A 164 25.25 72.38 -21.41
C THR A 164 23.81 71.88 -21.61
N MET A 165 23.02 72.56 -22.44
CA MET A 165 21.66 72.11 -22.79
C MET A 165 21.64 70.76 -23.52
N GLU A 166 22.54 70.55 -24.48
CA GLU A 166 22.66 69.27 -25.20
C GLU A 166 23.03 68.11 -24.26
N ALA A 167 23.94 68.34 -23.31
CA ALA A 167 24.31 67.35 -22.29
C ALA A 167 23.11 66.95 -21.41
N TYR A 168 22.37 67.93 -20.87
CA TYR A 168 21.19 67.64 -20.03
C TYR A 168 20.06 66.95 -20.80
N ALA A 169 19.85 67.30 -22.08
CA ALA A 169 18.88 66.62 -22.92
C ALA A 169 19.25 65.14 -23.12
N GLN A 170 20.54 64.83 -23.29
CA GLN A 170 21.03 63.46 -23.40
C GLN A 170 20.86 62.69 -22.08
N ASP A 171 21.16 63.32 -20.93
CA ASP A 171 21.00 62.69 -19.61
C ASP A 171 19.55 62.36 -19.29
N LEU A 172 18.61 63.24 -19.66
CA LEU A 172 17.17 63.01 -19.51
C LEU A 172 16.68 61.84 -20.39
N ALA A 173 17.18 61.75 -21.63
CA ALA A 173 16.85 60.64 -22.53
C ALA A 173 17.38 59.30 -21.98
N ASN A 174 18.61 59.29 -21.46
CA ASN A 174 19.20 58.11 -20.82
C ASN A 174 18.42 57.69 -19.57
N LEU A 175 18.06 58.64 -18.70
CA LEU A 175 17.28 58.38 -17.48
C LEU A 175 15.92 57.73 -17.80
N LYS A 176 15.21 58.25 -18.82
CA LYS A 176 13.94 57.68 -19.26
C LYS A 176 14.10 56.22 -19.71
N SER A 177 15.12 55.93 -20.51
CA SER A 177 15.42 54.56 -20.96
C SER A 177 15.73 53.64 -19.79
N ASP A 178 16.51 54.10 -18.81
CA ASP A 178 16.88 53.31 -17.63
C ASP A 178 15.65 52.98 -16.76
N LYS A 179 14.72 53.94 -16.60
CA LYS A 179 13.47 53.75 -15.85
C LYS A 179 12.53 52.74 -16.53
N GLU A 180 12.38 52.83 -17.85
CA GLU A 180 11.59 51.86 -18.63
C GLU A 180 12.19 50.45 -18.56
N ALA A 181 13.53 50.33 -18.59
CA ALA A 181 14.24 49.06 -18.44
C ALA A 181 14.07 48.47 -17.03
N LEU A 182 14.11 49.30 -15.98
CA LEU A 182 13.92 48.89 -14.58
C LEU A 182 12.54 48.23 -14.38
N GLU A 183 11.47 48.89 -14.83
CA GLU A 183 10.10 48.38 -14.70
C GLU A 183 9.90 47.06 -15.46
N LYS A 184 10.43 46.96 -16.68
CA LYS A 184 10.36 45.74 -17.49
C LYS A 184 11.08 44.56 -16.83
N ASN A 185 12.24 44.81 -16.21
CA ASN A 185 13.01 43.80 -15.51
C ASN A 185 12.32 43.34 -14.22
N LYS A 186 11.72 44.25 -13.44
CA LYS A 186 10.89 43.93 -12.26
C LYS A 186 9.71 43.02 -12.65
N ALA A 187 8.99 43.36 -13.72
CA ALA A 187 7.83 42.59 -14.18
C ALA A 187 8.18 41.17 -14.69
N SER A 188 9.25 41.05 -15.48
CA SER A 188 9.68 39.77 -16.05
C SER A 188 10.15 38.78 -14.99
N LEU A 189 10.85 39.26 -13.96
CA LEU A 189 11.36 38.45 -12.86
C LEU A 189 10.23 37.85 -12.00
N SER A 190 9.21 38.66 -11.68
CA SER A 190 8.02 38.18 -10.96
C SER A 190 7.25 37.11 -11.75
N SER A 191 7.11 37.30 -13.08
CA SER A 191 6.44 36.34 -13.94
C SER A 191 7.17 35.00 -14.04
N ILE A 192 8.51 35.01 -14.10
CA ILE A 192 9.32 33.80 -14.14
C ILE A 192 9.20 33.03 -12.81
N GLN A 193 9.31 33.73 -11.67
CA GLN A 193 9.18 33.11 -10.35
C GLN A 193 7.82 32.40 -10.20
N ALA A 194 6.72 33.09 -10.52
CA ALA A 194 5.38 32.52 -10.42
C ALA A 194 5.17 31.28 -11.31
N LYS A 195 5.76 31.25 -12.51
CA LYS A 195 5.66 30.10 -13.42
C LYS A 195 6.42 28.88 -12.89
N VAL A 196 7.61 29.08 -12.33
CA VAL A 196 8.42 27.97 -11.80
C VAL A 196 7.81 27.42 -10.51
N ASP A 197 7.30 28.29 -9.62
CA ASP A 197 6.61 27.87 -8.41
C ASP A 197 5.35 27.05 -8.74
N SER A 198 4.52 27.53 -9.68
CA SER A 198 3.32 26.82 -10.13
C SER A 198 3.64 25.44 -10.74
N GLN A 199 4.74 25.31 -11.48
CA GLN A 199 5.17 24.02 -12.01
C GLN A 199 5.65 23.08 -10.91
N ALA A 200 6.42 23.59 -9.93
CA ALA A 200 6.89 22.79 -8.81
C ALA A 200 5.74 22.29 -7.92
N ASP A 201 4.74 23.14 -7.65
CA ASP A 201 3.55 22.77 -6.89
C ASP A 201 2.70 21.73 -7.62
N PHE A 202 2.53 21.88 -8.94
CA PHE A 202 1.84 20.90 -9.78
C PHE A 202 2.55 19.53 -9.74
N LEU A 203 3.87 19.49 -9.95
CA LEU A 203 4.65 18.26 -9.88
C LEU A 203 4.62 17.64 -8.48
N ALA A 204 4.69 18.45 -7.42
CA ALA A 204 4.58 17.96 -6.05
C ALA A 204 3.22 17.29 -5.77
N GLY A 205 2.13 17.90 -6.21
CA GLY A 205 0.79 17.32 -6.08
C GLY A 205 0.60 16.03 -6.88
N GLU A 206 1.16 15.94 -8.09
CA GLU A 206 1.11 14.69 -8.88
C GLU A 206 1.96 13.57 -8.28
N VAL A 207 3.12 13.89 -7.67
CA VAL A 207 3.93 12.93 -6.91
C VAL A 207 3.13 12.39 -5.73
N GLU A 208 2.49 13.24 -4.93
CA GLU A 208 1.70 12.83 -3.76
C GLU A 208 0.51 11.93 -4.13
N LYS A 209 -0.23 12.28 -5.19
CA LYS A 209 -1.33 11.44 -5.70
C LYS A 209 -0.82 10.07 -6.16
N THR A 210 0.33 10.04 -6.83
CA THR A 210 0.94 8.79 -7.31
C THR A 210 1.40 7.92 -6.13
N GLU A 211 1.99 8.51 -5.08
CA GLU A 211 2.36 7.79 -3.86
C GLU A 211 1.15 7.19 -3.13
N ALA A 212 0.06 7.95 -3.01
CA ALA A 212 -1.18 7.46 -2.42
C ALA A 212 -1.77 6.28 -3.22
N TYR A 213 -1.71 6.36 -4.56
CA TYR A 213 -2.18 5.29 -5.44
C TYR A 213 -1.28 4.04 -5.37
N LEU A 214 0.05 4.19 -5.41
CA LEU A 214 1.00 3.09 -5.23
C LEU A 214 0.84 2.41 -3.86
N THR A 215 0.61 3.19 -2.80
CA THR A 215 0.32 2.67 -1.45
C THR A 215 -0.97 1.86 -1.44
N THR A 216 -2.00 2.32 -2.13
CA THR A 216 -3.29 1.61 -2.26
C THR A 216 -3.13 0.31 -3.05
N LEU A 217 -2.41 0.34 -4.18
CA LEU A 217 -2.12 -0.87 -4.98
C LEU A 217 -1.29 -1.88 -4.18
N THR A 218 -0.28 -1.42 -3.46
CA THR A 218 0.55 -2.26 -2.59
C THR A 218 -0.26 -2.86 -1.44
N SER A 219 -1.13 -2.08 -0.80
CA SER A 219 -2.05 -2.56 0.22
C SER A 219 -2.99 -3.64 -0.33
N ARG A 220 -3.55 -3.41 -1.53
CA ARG A 220 -4.41 -4.36 -2.25
C ARG A 220 -3.66 -5.63 -2.65
N GLN A 221 -2.41 -5.51 -3.07
CA GLN A 221 -1.53 -6.64 -3.36
C GLN A 221 -1.28 -7.46 -2.09
N ASN A 222 -0.98 -6.81 -0.96
CA ASN A 222 -0.78 -7.47 0.33
C ASN A 222 -2.07 -8.13 0.84
N GLU A 223 -3.23 -7.53 0.60
CA GLU A 223 -4.54 -8.10 0.91
C GLU A 223 -4.82 -9.36 0.08
N LEU A 224 -4.54 -9.32 -1.23
CA LEU A 224 -4.69 -10.48 -2.12
C LEU A 224 -3.66 -11.57 -1.86
N LEU A 225 -2.43 -11.21 -1.49
CA LEU A 225 -1.41 -12.14 -1.01
C LEU A 225 -1.78 -12.74 0.35
N ALA A 226 -2.45 -11.96 1.22
CA ALA A 226 -3.01 -12.44 2.48
C ALA A 226 -4.22 -13.36 2.26
N LEU A 227 -5.05 -13.10 1.23
CA LEU A 227 -6.12 -14.00 0.78
C LEU A 227 -5.55 -15.26 0.11
N LYS A 228 -4.44 -15.18 -0.61
CA LYS A 228 -3.68 -16.35 -1.09
C LYS A 228 -3.03 -17.13 0.06
N ALA A 229 -2.60 -16.43 1.11
CA ALA A 229 -2.06 -17.01 2.33
C ALA A 229 -3.15 -17.59 3.26
N GLY A 230 -4.37 -17.06 3.22
CA GLY A 230 -5.51 -17.37 4.11
C GLY A 230 -6.66 -18.14 3.46
N GLY A 231 -6.67 -18.30 2.13
CA GLY A 231 -7.70 -18.98 1.34
C GLY A 231 -7.63 -20.51 1.44
N PHE A 232 -7.42 -21.03 2.65
CA PHE A 232 -7.74 -22.41 2.95
C PHE A 232 -9.09 -22.39 3.64
N SER A 233 -10.19 -22.57 2.91
CA SER A 233 -11.44 -22.96 3.54
C SER A 233 -11.52 -24.48 3.45
N THR A 234 -11.41 -25.16 4.59
CA THR A 234 -11.61 -26.61 4.67
C THR A 234 -12.75 -26.87 5.63
N SER A 235 -13.72 -27.64 5.16
CA SER A 235 -14.61 -28.40 6.02
C SER A 235 -13.91 -29.72 6.39
N VAL A 236 -14.23 -30.28 7.56
CA VAL A 236 -13.68 -31.58 7.99
C VAL A 236 -14.27 -32.71 7.13
N GLY A 237 -15.54 -32.59 6.72
CA GLY A 237 -16.23 -33.53 5.84
C GLY A 237 -16.35 -34.96 6.40
N ASP A 238 -16.88 -35.88 5.59
CA ASP A 238 -17.04 -37.30 5.95
C ASP A 238 -15.88 -38.17 5.47
N THR A 239 -15.06 -37.67 4.54
CA THR A 239 -13.76 -38.27 4.22
C THR A 239 -12.75 -37.74 5.24
N PRO A 240 -12.14 -38.60 6.08
CA PRO A 240 -11.10 -38.16 7.00
C PRO A 240 -10.03 -37.43 6.19
N ALA A 241 -9.62 -36.25 6.64
CA ALA A 241 -8.42 -35.65 6.10
C ALA A 241 -7.27 -36.61 6.40
N THR A 242 -6.87 -37.37 5.38
CA THR A 242 -5.73 -38.27 5.49
C THR A 242 -4.52 -37.42 5.81
N LEU A 243 -3.68 -37.91 6.72
CA LEU A 243 -2.40 -37.28 7.00
C LEU A 243 -1.64 -37.16 5.68
N GLU A 244 -1.45 -35.93 5.24
CA GLU A 244 -0.79 -35.67 3.97
C GLU A 244 0.65 -36.17 4.06
N PRO A 245 1.11 -37.01 3.11
CA PRO A 245 2.47 -37.52 3.12
C PRO A 245 3.49 -36.38 3.17
N CYS A 246 4.54 -36.58 3.95
CA CYS A 246 5.65 -35.63 4.10
C CYS A 246 5.27 -34.25 4.67
N SER A 247 4.07 -34.09 5.24
CA SER A 247 3.63 -32.83 5.86
C SER A 247 3.82 -32.81 7.39
N GLY A 248 4.34 -33.90 7.95
CA GLY A 248 4.50 -34.12 9.39
C GLY A 248 5.89 -33.73 9.91
N ALA A 249 5.96 -33.37 11.18
CA ALA A 249 7.20 -33.06 11.87
C ALA A 249 8.00 -34.33 12.22
N PRO A 250 9.31 -34.23 12.51
CA PRO A 250 10.14 -35.39 12.83
C PRO A 250 9.51 -36.28 13.91
N GLY A 251 9.45 -37.59 13.65
CA GLY A 251 8.83 -38.57 14.54
C GLY A 251 7.32 -38.76 14.38
N SER A 252 6.65 -38.01 13.50
CA SER A 252 5.24 -38.26 13.17
C SER A 252 5.08 -39.33 12.07
N ALA A 253 3.89 -39.94 11.98
CA ALA A 253 3.59 -41.00 11.00
C ALA A 253 3.66 -40.54 9.53
N ASN A 254 3.62 -39.22 9.29
CA ASN A 254 3.67 -38.60 7.96
C ASN A 254 4.92 -37.73 7.77
N PHE A 255 5.97 -38.00 8.54
CA PHE A 255 7.30 -37.44 8.32
C PHE A 255 8.00 -38.12 7.13
N CYS A 256 8.71 -37.33 6.33
CA CYS A 256 9.64 -37.81 5.31
C CYS A 256 10.98 -37.10 5.50
N ASP A 257 12.06 -37.88 5.53
CA ASP A 257 13.42 -37.32 5.59
C ASP A 257 13.76 -36.64 4.26
N PRO A 258 14.16 -35.35 4.25
CA PRO A 258 14.54 -34.65 3.03
C PRO A 258 15.89 -35.07 2.44
N GLY A 259 16.70 -35.87 3.16
CA GLY A 259 17.97 -36.42 2.66
C GLY A 259 19.16 -35.43 2.68
N PHE A 260 18.99 -34.22 3.20
CA PHE A 260 20.07 -33.24 3.38
C PHE A 260 20.06 -32.64 4.79
N ARG A 261 21.19 -32.09 5.23
CA ARG A 261 21.35 -31.42 6.53
C ARG A 261 22.26 -30.19 6.43
N PRO A 262 22.04 -29.14 7.27
CA PRO A 262 20.87 -28.97 8.12
C PRO A 262 19.62 -28.76 7.27
N ALA A 263 18.48 -29.25 7.77
CA ALA A 263 17.19 -29.07 7.10
C ALA A 263 16.21 -28.35 8.03
N PHE A 264 15.50 -27.36 7.50
CA PHE A 264 14.57 -26.52 8.24
C PHE A 264 13.17 -26.64 7.64
N ALA A 265 12.13 -26.79 8.45
CA ALA A 265 10.76 -26.78 7.93
C ALA A 265 9.86 -25.93 8.82
N ALA A 266 9.01 -25.12 8.19
CA ALA A 266 8.04 -24.30 8.87
C ALA A 266 6.71 -25.05 8.98
N PHE A 267 6.17 -25.12 10.20
CA PHE A 267 4.93 -25.83 10.51
C PHE A 267 3.94 -24.84 11.11
N SER A 268 2.75 -24.74 10.52
CA SER A 268 1.67 -23.91 11.09
C SER A 268 0.88 -24.69 12.12
N PHE A 269 0.48 -23.99 13.18
CA PHE A 269 -0.52 -24.48 14.11
C PHE A 269 -1.91 -23.98 13.71
N GLY A 270 -2.78 -24.92 13.36
CA GLY A 270 -4.14 -24.65 12.93
C GLY A 270 -4.29 -24.00 11.55
N ALA A 271 -5.46 -24.25 10.98
CA ALA A 271 -6.04 -23.58 9.82
C ALA A 271 -7.56 -23.90 9.84
N PRO A 272 -8.47 -22.97 9.51
CA PRO A 272 -8.26 -21.66 8.90
C PRO A 272 -8.30 -20.49 9.89
N HIS A 273 -9.32 -19.63 9.89
CA HIS A 273 -9.37 -18.30 10.52
C HIS A 273 -9.24 -18.25 12.06
N ARG A 274 -9.28 -19.39 12.77
CA ARG A 274 -9.05 -19.49 14.24
C ARG A 274 -10.02 -18.68 15.12
N THR A 275 -11.15 -18.26 14.59
CA THR A 275 -12.17 -17.46 15.32
C THR A 275 -13.35 -18.33 15.73
N GLY A 276 -13.83 -18.18 16.96
CA GLY A 276 -14.95 -18.96 17.46
C GLY A 276 -14.56 -20.41 17.75
N MET A 277 -15.46 -21.36 17.48
CA MET A 277 -15.27 -22.75 17.87
C MET A 277 -14.31 -23.50 16.94
N SER A 278 -13.29 -24.15 17.52
CA SER A 278 -12.54 -25.18 16.80
C SER A 278 -13.34 -26.49 16.78
N GLN A 279 -13.54 -27.06 15.59
CA GLN A 279 -14.26 -28.33 15.43
C GLN A 279 -13.47 -29.50 16.05
N TYR A 280 -12.17 -29.59 15.76
CA TYR A 280 -11.32 -30.60 16.39
C TYR A 280 -11.06 -30.30 17.88
N GLY A 281 -11.05 -29.04 18.28
CA GLY A 281 -10.92 -28.65 19.68
C GLY A 281 -12.16 -29.05 20.48
N ALA A 282 -13.36 -28.79 19.95
CA ALA A 282 -14.62 -29.27 20.50
C ALA A 282 -14.65 -30.80 20.60
N TYR A 283 -14.16 -31.50 19.58
CA TYR A 283 -14.02 -32.95 19.63
C TYR A 283 -13.08 -33.41 20.75
N GLY A 284 -11.92 -32.77 20.90
CA GLY A 284 -11.00 -33.07 21.99
C GLY A 284 -11.58 -32.80 23.38
N ARG A 285 -12.34 -31.70 23.53
CA ARG A 285 -13.08 -31.37 24.75
C ARG A 285 -14.15 -32.40 25.08
N SER A 286 -14.93 -32.84 24.08
CA SER A 286 -15.92 -33.91 24.22
C SER A 286 -15.27 -35.22 24.66
N LYS A 287 -14.14 -35.61 24.04
CA LYS A 287 -13.37 -36.80 24.45
C LYS A 287 -12.79 -36.69 25.86
N SER A 288 -12.61 -35.46 26.35
CA SER A 288 -12.19 -35.16 27.72
C SER A 288 -13.38 -35.04 28.69
N GLY A 289 -14.59 -35.41 28.26
CA GLY A 289 -15.79 -35.49 29.10
C GLY A 289 -16.58 -34.18 29.24
N GLN A 290 -16.27 -33.13 28.48
CA GLN A 290 -17.03 -31.88 28.54
C GLN A 290 -18.38 -32.00 27.81
N SER A 291 -19.44 -31.45 28.40
CA SER A 291 -20.77 -31.37 27.77
C SER A 291 -20.81 -30.33 26.65
N ALA A 292 -21.84 -30.40 25.80
CA ALA A 292 -22.06 -29.42 24.74
C ALA A 292 -22.13 -27.99 25.28
N GLU A 293 -22.78 -27.78 26.43
CA GLU A 293 -22.86 -26.46 27.08
C GLU A 293 -21.49 -25.95 27.53
N ALA A 294 -20.66 -26.82 28.12
CA ALA A 294 -19.31 -26.44 28.53
C ALA A 294 -18.42 -26.09 27.32
N ILE A 295 -18.56 -26.86 26.22
CA ILE A 295 -17.85 -26.59 24.96
C ILE A 295 -18.29 -25.24 24.38
N LEU A 296 -19.60 -25.01 24.26
CA LEU A 296 -20.15 -23.76 23.72
C LEU A 296 -19.73 -22.56 24.57
N SER A 297 -19.84 -22.67 25.90
CA SER A 297 -19.43 -21.60 26.83
C SER A 297 -17.94 -21.29 26.75
N ALA A 298 -17.10 -22.30 26.53
CA ALA A 298 -15.66 -22.10 26.37
C ALA A 298 -15.33 -21.27 25.12
N TYR A 299 -15.92 -21.58 23.96
CA TYR A 299 -15.60 -20.90 22.70
C TYR A 299 -16.36 -19.59 22.48
N TYR A 300 -17.58 -19.49 22.99
CA TYR A 300 -18.48 -18.36 22.77
C TYR A 300 -18.63 -17.52 24.04
N GLN A 301 -17.51 -17.10 24.62
CA GLN A 301 -17.47 -16.27 25.82
C GLN A 301 -18.27 -14.97 25.63
N GLY A 302 -19.09 -14.64 26.64
CA GLY A 302 -19.99 -13.49 26.59
C GLY A 302 -21.23 -13.67 25.70
N GLY A 303 -21.51 -14.91 25.27
CA GLY A 303 -22.79 -15.30 24.68
C GLY A 303 -23.59 -16.21 25.63
N ASP A 304 -24.90 -16.20 25.49
CA ASP A 304 -25.84 -16.96 26.32
C ASP A 304 -26.46 -18.10 25.53
N LEU A 305 -26.47 -19.31 26.09
CA LEU A 305 -27.15 -20.45 25.47
C LEU A 305 -28.64 -20.42 25.81
N ARG A 306 -29.49 -20.19 24.82
CA ARG A 306 -30.94 -20.32 24.93
C ARG A 306 -31.38 -21.69 24.41
N LYS A 307 -32.18 -22.44 25.17
CA LYS A 307 -32.58 -23.82 24.84
C LYS A 307 -34.00 -23.96 24.26
N ASP A 308 -34.76 -22.88 24.25
CA ASP A 308 -36.17 -22.80 23.85
C ASP A 308 -36.40 -21.76 22.73
N TYR A 309 -35.40 -21.53 21.88
CA TYR A 309 -35.52 -20.56 20.81
C TYR A 309 -36.56 -21.01 19.77
N PRO A 310 -37.52 -20.14 19.37
CA PRO A 310 -38.50 -20.47 18.36
C PRO A 310 -37.87 -20.47 16.96
N SER A 311 -37.30 -21.61 16.55
CA SER A 311 -36.72 -21.81 15.22
C SER A 311 -37.79 -21.62 14.12
N PRO A 312 -37.45 -20.99 12.98
CA PRO A 312 -38.34 -20.88 11.83
C PRO A 312 -38.63 -22.26 11.23
N ALA A 313 -39.77 -22.40 10.56
CA ALA A 313 -40.14 -23.64 9.89
C ALA A 313 -39.20 -23.95 8.71
N THR A 314 -38.83 -22.92 7.94
CA THR A 314 -37.97 -23.04 6.76
C THR A 314 -36.84 -22.00 6.77
N ILE A 315 -35.83 -22.24 5.94
CA ILE A 315 -34.74 -21.30 5.65
C ILE A 315 -34.49 -21.27 4.14
N ASN A 316 -34.10 -20.11 3.60
CA ASN A 316 -33.73 -20.00 2.20
C ASN A 316 -32.24 -20.30 2.01
N VAL A 317 -31.91 -21.25 1.14
CA VAL A 317 -30.55 -21.63 0.80
C VAL A 317 -30.29 -21.32 -0.68
N SER A 318 -29.20 -20.60 -0.96
CA SER A 318 -28.82 -20.25 -2.33
C SER A 318 -28.64 -21.51 -3.18
N GLY A 319 -29.33 -21.56 -4.33
CA GLY A 319 -29.34 -22.72 -5.23
C GLY A 319 -30.27 -23.86 -4.85
N TYR A 320 -30.90 -23.85 -3.66
CA TYR A 320 -31.80 -24.90 -3.19
C TYR A 320 -33.21 -24.40 -2.80
N GLY A 321 -33.40 -23.08 -2.68
CA GLY A 321 -34.70 -22.47 -2.34
C GLY A 321 -35.04 -22.58 -0.86
N SER A 322 -36.34 -22.54 -0.53
CA SER A 322 -36.83 -22.63 0.84
C SER A 322 -36.96 -24.10 1.26
N ILE A 323 -36.23 -24.51 2.30
CA ILE A 323 -36.21 -25.90 2.80
C ILE A 323 -36.48 -25.95 4.32
N PRO A 324 -36.98 -27.08 4.87
CA PRO A 324 -37.19 -27.24 6.30
C PRO A 324 -35.92 -26.96 7.10
N PHE A 325 -35.99 -26.11 8.13
CA PHE A 325 -34.78 -25.67 8.83
C PHE A 325 -34.15 -26.77 9.68
N GLU A 326 -34.87 -27.28 10.69
CA GLU A 326 -34.35 -28.32 11.59
C GLU A 326 -34.25 -29.70 10.91
N ASP A 327 -35.28 -30.07 10.16
CA ASP A 327 -35.45 -31.45 9.66
C ASP A 327 -34.81 -31.68 8.27
N ASN A 328 -34.21 -30.65 7.68
CA ASN A 328 -33.48 -30.77 6.41
C ASN A 328 -32.16 -29.98 6.43
N TYR A 329 -32.21 -28.65 6.57
CA TYR A 329 -31.00 -27.83 6.49
C TYR A 329 -29.94 -28.25 7.53
N LEU A 330 -30.31 -28.37 8.80
CA LEU A 330 -29.39 -28.81 9.87
C LEU A 330 -28.87 -30.25 9.66
N LEU A 331 -29.69 -31.15 9.12
CA LEU A 331 -29.27 -32.51 8.78
C LEU A 331 -28.35 -32.56 7.55
N GLY A 332 -28.43 -31.56 6.68
CA GLY A 332 -27.57 -31.40 5.50
C GLY A 332 -26.24 -30.70 5.78
N ILE A 333 -25.97 -30.27 7.02
CA ILE A 333 -24.68 -29.67 7.39
C ILE A 333 -23.58 -30.73 7.36
N TYR A 334 -22.61 -30.52 6.48
CA TYR A 334 -21.57 -31.49 6.13
C TYR A 334 -20.17 -31.07 6.62
N GLU A 335 -20.13 -30.52 7.83
CA GLU A 335 -18.95 -29.88 8.42
C GLU A 335 -18.03 -30.84 9.17
N VAL A 336 -18.61 -31.77 9.95
CA VAL A 336 -17.89 -32.75 10.78
C VAL A 336 -18.46 -34.16 10.57
N PRO A 337 -17.64 -35.23 10.67
CA PRO A 337 -18.10 -36.59 10.39
C PRO A 337 -18.99 -37.13 11.51
N GLU A 338 -20.05 -37.87 11.16
CA GLU A 338 -20.96 -38.48 12.15
C GLU A 338 -20.27 -39.56 13.01
N SER A 339 -19.17 -40.14 12.51
CA SER A 339 -18.36 -41.14 13.22
C SER A 339 -17.72 -40.62 14.51
N TRP A 340 -17.55 -39.31 14.66
CA TRP A 340 -17.09 -38.71 15.92
C TRP A 340 -18.02 -39.03 17.08
N GLY A 341 -19.33 -39.10 16.84
CA GLY A 341 -20.31 -39.44 17.87
C GLY A 341 -20.11 -40.82 18.47
N ASN A 342 -19.62 -41.78 17.67
CA ASN A 342 -19.30 -43.13 18.12
C ASN A 342 -17.92 -43.25 18.80
N SER A 343 -17.11 -42.18 18.77
CA SER A 343 -15.73 -42.15 19.24
C SER A 343 -15.50 -41.17 20.41
N GLY A 344 -16.54 -40.95 21.22
CA GLY A 344 -16.50 -40.02 22.37
C GLY A 344 -16.73 -38.54 22.01
N GLY A 345 -17.13 -38.26 20.76
CA GLY A 345 -17.35 -36.92 20.22
C GLY A 345 -18.82 -36.46 20.17
N PHE A 346 -19.74 -37.14 20.85
CA PHE A 346 -21.17 -36.84 20.72
C PHE A 346 -21.53 -35.42 21.21
N GLU A 347 -20.90 -34.95 22.28
CA GLU A 347 -21.09 -33.58 22.79
C GLU A 347 -20.51 -32.53 21.83
N ALA A 348 -19.46 -32.87 21.08
CA ALA A 348 -18.95 -32.01 20.01
C ALA A 348 -19.94 -31.91 18.82
N LEU A 349 -20.61 -33.01 18.45
CA LEU A 349 -21.66 -32.97 17.42
C LEU A 349 -22.83 -32.09 17.86
N LYS A 350 -23.24 -32.17 19.13
CA LYS A 350 -24.25 -31.28 19.71
C LYS A 350 -23.82 -29.81 19.66
N ALA A 351 -22.59 -29.51 20.11
CA ALA A 351 -22.06 -28.14 20.05
C ALA A 351 -21.98 -27.61 18.60
N GLN A 352 -21.55 -28.44 17.64
CA GLN A 352 -21.55 -28.09 16.21
C GLN A 352 -22.96 -27.83 15.68
N ALA A 353 -23.95 -28.63 16.04
CA ALA A 353 -25.34 -28.40 15.62
C ALA A 353 -25.88 -27.06 16.14
N VAL A 354 -25.59 -26.72 17.40
CA VAL A 354 -25.98 -25.44 18.00
C VAL A 354 -25.27 -24.26 17.34
N ALA A 355 -23.96 -24.36 17.12
CA ALA A 355 -23.19 -23.34 16.41
C ALA A 355 -23.68 -23.17 14.96
N ALA A 356 -24.01 -24.27 14.27
CA ALA A 356 -24.54 -24.19 12.92
C ALA A 356 -25.92 -23.51 12.88
N ARG A 357 -26.82 -23.86 13.81
CA ARG A 357 -28.16 -23.27 13.94
C ARG A 357 -28.08 -21.77 14.21
N SER A 358 -27.24 -21.37 15.16
CA SER A 358 -27.12 -19.97 15.59
C SER A 358 -26.55 -19.08 14.49
N TYR A 359 -25.53 -19.57 13.77
CA TYR A 359 -24.96 -18.87 12.63
C TYR A 359 -26.00 -18.66 11.53
N ALA A 360 -26.71 -19.73 11.12
CA ALA A 360 -27.74 -19.66 10.10
C ALA A 360 -28.84 -18.65 10.46
N LEU A 361 -29.32 -18.65 11.71
CA LEU A 361 -30.31 -17.69 12.19
C LEU A 361 -29.77 -16.26 12.19
N SER A 362 -28.52 -16.04 12.61
CA SER A 362 -27.91 -14.72 12.61
C SER A 362 -27.80 -14.13 11.20
N VAL A 363 -27.18 -14.86 10.26
CA VAL A 363 -26.91 -14.33 8.91
C VAL A 363 -28.14 -14.23 8.02
N THR A 364 -29.23 -14.91 8.40
CA THR A 364 -30.52 -14.82 7.70
C THR A 364 -31.53 -13.95 8.43
N ASN A 365 -31.14 -13.22 9.49
CA ASN A 365 -32.07 -12.40 10.28
C ASN A 365 -33.30 -13.20 10.76
N GLY A 366 -33.05 -14.35 11.38
CA GLY A 366 -34.10 -15.26 11.88
C GLY A 366 -34.80 -16.09 10.80
N GLY A 367 -34.20 -16.25 9.62
CA GLY A 367 -34.73 -17.06 8.51
C GLY A 367 -35.32 -16.26 7.34
N SER A 368 -35.42 -14.93 7.44
CA SER A 368 -35.94 -14.08 6.35
C SER A 368 -34.96 -13.93 5.17
N GLY A 369 -33.66 -14.01 5.44
CA GLY A 369 -32.58 -13.90 4.47
C GLY A 369 -32.26 -15.23 3.77
N THR A 370 -31.17 -15.23 3.00
CA THR A 370 -30.67 -16.42 2.29
C THR A 370 -29.24 -16.75 2.73
N ILE A 371 -28.94 -18.03 2.94
CA ILE A 371 -27.61 -18.52 3.29
C ILE A 371 -26.93 -19.24 2.11
N CYS A 372 -25.60 -19.11 2.00
CA CYS A 372 -24.84 -19.83 0.98
C CYS A 372 -24.50 -21.27 1.41
N PRO A 373 -24.49 -22.27 0.50
CA PRO A 373 -24.24 -23.68 0.85
C PRO A 373 -22.75 -24.09 0.80
N THR A 374 -21.84 -23.14 0.63
CA THR A 374 -20.39 -23.37 0.48
C THR A 374 -19.64 -23.08 1.77
N GLU A 375 -18.34 -23.39 1.80
CA GLU A 375 -17.44 -23.11 2.92
C GLU A 375 -17.28 -21.62 3.24
N SER A 376 -17.85 -20.72 2.42
CA SER A 376 -17.96 -19.28 2.72
C SER A 376 -19.01 -19.00 3.80
N CYS A 377 -19.99 -19.90 3.96
CA CYS A 377 -20.98 -19.85 5.05
C CYS A 377 -20.92 -21.17 5.83
N GLN A 378 -21.64 -22.18 5.33
CA GLN A 378 -21.71 -23.51 5.92
C GLN A 378 -21.86 -24.52 4.79
N VAL A 379 -21.07 -25.58 4.81
CA VAL A 379 -21.17 -26.63 3.79
C VAL A 379 -22.48 -27.37 3.97
N TYR A 380 -23.44 -27.07 3.09
CA TYR A 380 -24.71 -27.76 3.03
C TYR A 380 -24.73 -28.70 1.82
N LYS A 381 -25.23 -29.91 2.04
CA LYS A 381 -25.51 -30.86 0.97
C LYS A 381 -26.92 -31.43 1.11
N PRO A 382 -27.61 -31.73 -0.02
CA PRO A 382 -28.94 -32.34 0.01
C PRO A 382 -28.93 -33.79 0.50
N GLN A 383 -27.76 -34.42 0.68
CA GLN A 383 -27.65 -35.75 1.27
C GLN A 383 -27.70 -35.62 2.80
N LEU A 384 -28.88 -35.87 3.35
CA LEU A 384 -29.11 -35.68 4.79
C LEU A 384 -28.36 -36.73 5.60
N LYS A 385 -27.56 -36.26 6.57
CA LYS A 385 -26.86 -37.14 7.51
C LYS A 385 -27.84 -37.87 8.41
N SER A 386 -27.38 -39.02 8.91
CA SER A 386 -28.16 -39.91 9.75
C SER A 386 -27.46 -40.16 11.09
N GLY A 387 -27.70 -41.31 11.71
CA GLY A 387 -27.02 -41.77 12.92
C GLY A 387 -26.83 -40.69 13.99
N LYS A 388 -25.57 -40.57 14.46
CA LYS A 388 -25.21 -39.67 15.56
C LYS A 388 -25.36 -38.20 15.25
N TRP A 389 -25.24 -37.78 13.99
CA TRP A 389 -25.48 -36.38 13.63
C TRP A 389 -26.96 -36.03 13.81
N ARG A 390 -27.87 -36.86 13.32
CA ARG A 390 -29.32 -36.67 13.50
C ARG A 390 -29.70 -36.65 14.97
N GLU A 391 -29.18 -37.60 15.76
CA GLU A 391 -29.40 -37.64 17.21
C GLU A 391 -28.94 -36.33 17.89
N ALA A 392 -27.78 -35.78 17.50
CA ALA A 392 -27.27 -34.53 18.06
C ALA A 392 -28.10 -33.30 17.67
N VAL A 393 -28.55 -33.22 16.41
CA VAL A 393 -29.44 -32.15 15.94
C VAL A 393 -30.77 -32.19 16.70
N GLN A 394 -31.36 -33.37 16.86
CA GLN A 394 -32.62 -33.56 17.58
C GLN A 394 -32.47 -33.26 19.08
N ALA A 395 -31.40 -33.74 19.72
CA ALA A 395 -31.14 -33.50 21.14
C ALA A 395 -30.90 -32.02 21.47
N THR A 396 -30.53 -31.20 20.48
CA THR A 396 -30.27 -29.77 20.64
C THR A 396 -31.30 -28.90 19.93
N ARG A 397 -32.48 -29.45 19.59
CA ARG A 397 -33.53 -28.68 18.92
C ARG A 397 -33.91 -27.46 19.77
N GLY A 398 -33.98 -26.29 19.14
CA GLY A 398 -34.26 -25.02 19.83
C GLY A 398 -33.08 -24.44 20.63
N TRP A 399 -31.91 -25.10 20.65
CA TRP A 399 -30.71 -24.56 21.28
C TRP A 399 -29.99 -23.61 20.34
N VAL A 400 -29.84 -22.35 20.77
CA VAL A 400 -29.26 -21.24 20.01
C VAL A 400 -28.38 -20.41 20.95
N MET A 401 -27.16 -20.12 20.50
CA MET A 401 -26.29 -19.12 21.12
C MET A 401 -26.81 -17.72 20.81
N MET A 402 -26.99 -16.92 21.85
CA MET A 402 -27.49 -15.56 21.79
C MET A 402 -26.39 -14.57 22.18
N LYS A 403 -26.41 -13.37 21.59
CA LYS A 403 -25.54 -12.26 21.97
C LYS A 403 -26.26 -10.94 21.72
N GLY A 404 -26.34 -10.10 22.76
CA GLY A 404 -27.03 -8.82 22.65
C GLY A 404 -28.53 -8.94 22.30
N GLY A 405 -29.20 -9.99 22.78
CA GLY A 405 -30.63 -10.23 22.55
C GLY A 405 -31.00 -10.91 21.23
N SER A 406 -30.04 -11.11 20.31
CA SER A 406 -30.25 -11.75 19.01
C SER A 406 -29.42 -13.03 18.86
N PRO A 407 -29.75 -13.94 17.92
CA PRO A 407 -28.90 -15.08 17.59
C PRO A 407 -27.48 -14.62 17.28
N ALA A 408 -26.49 -15.28 17.87
CA ALA A 408 -25.09 -14.91 17.73
C ALA A 408 -24.50 -15.48 16.42
N THR A 409 -23.64 -14.69 15.77
CA THR A 409 -22.84 -15.17 14.62
C THR A 409 -21.72 -16.08 15.11
N THR A 410 -22.05 -17.36 15.30
CA THR A 410 -21.16 -18.39 15.82
C THR A 410 -20.23 -18.92 14.75
N TYR A 411 -19.13 -18.22 14.50
CA TYR A 411 -18.06 -18.71 13.64
C TYR A 411 -17.46 -20.01 14.20
N TYR A 412 -17.04 -20.89 13.30
CA TYR A 412 -16.31 -22.10 13.63
C TYR A 412 -15.34 -22.45 12.51
N ALA A 413 -14.25 -23.11 12.87
CA ALA A 413 -13.17 -23.49 11.97
C ALA A 413 -12.71 -24.91 12.27
N SER A 414 -12.12 -25.58 11.29
CA SER A 414 -11.59 -26.93 11.47
C SER A 414 -10.60 -27.02 12.64
N THR A 415 -9.52 -26.23 12.59
CA THR A 415 -8.46 -26.27 13.59
C THR A 415 -7.88 -24.87 13.88
N SER A 416 -7.73 -24.50 15.15
CA SER A 416 -7.23 -23.21 15.63
C SER A 416 -5.78 -23.23 16.12
N GLY A 417 -5.15 -24.40 16.26
CA GLY A 417 -3.77 -24.53 16.74
C GLY A 417 -3.66 -24.50 18.27
N GLY A 418 -4.73 -24.85 18.98
CA GLY A 418 -4.84 -24.75 20.44
C GLY A 418 -5.02 -23.33 20.96
N PHE A 419 -5.30 -22.37 20.07
CA PHE A 419 -5.56 -20.98 20.40
C PHE A 419 -6.55 -20.37 19.41
N THR A 420 -7.66 -19.83 19.90
CA THR A 420 -8.53 -18.99 19.08
C THR A 420 -8.12 -17.52 19.20
N ILE A 421 -8.47 -16.71 18.21
CA ILE A 421 -8.12 -15.29 18.17
C ILE A 421 -9.33 -14.39 18.45
N SER A 422 -9.06 -13.22 19.03
CA SER A 422 -10.07 -12.21 19.28
C SER A 422 -10.43 -11.50 17.98
N GLN A 423 -11.51 -11.92 17.33
CA GLN A 423 -11.93 -11.41 16.04
C GLN A 423 -13.45 -11.59 15.86
N TRP A 424 -14.06 -10.76 15.00
CA TRP A 424 -15.48 -10.82 14.65
C TRP A 424 -16.44 -10.89 15.84
N GLY A 425 -16.12 -10.13 16.89
CA GLY A 425 -16.94 -10.04 18.10
C GLY A 425 -16.76 -11.19 19.08
N TRP A 426 -15.80 -12.10 18.89
CA TRP A 426 -15.46 -13.16 19.85
C TRP A 426 -14.09 -12.93 20.48
N SER A 427 -13.92 -13.45 21.70
CA SER A 427 -12.64 -13.39 22.42
C SER A 427 -11.81 -14.64 22.12
N GLY A 428 -10.51 -14.45 21.94
CA GLY A 428 -9.55 -15.54 21.79
C GLY A 428 -9.33 -16.28 23.11
N ILE A 429 -9.18 -17.61 23.04
CA ILE A 429 -8.92 -18.48 24.18
C ILE A 429 -7.70 -19.35 23.93
N LYS A 430 -6.99 -19.71 25.00
CA LYS A 430 -6.00 -20.79 24.99
C LYS A 430 -6.75 -22.12 25.21
N ASP A 431 -6.80 -22.94 24.17
CA ASP A 431 -7.67 -24.11 24.06
C ASP A 431 -6.95 -25.43 24.42
N THR A 432 -6.63 -25.58 25.70
CA THR A 432 -5.81 -26.68 26.25
C THR A 432 -6.19 -26.96 27.70
N SER A 433 -5.91 -28.19 28.17
CA SER A 433 -6.07 -28.56 29.59
C SER A 433 -4.83 -28.31 30.44
N GLY A 434 -3.67 -28.07 29.83
CA GLY A 434 -2.38 -27.86 30.47
C GLY A 434 -1.36 -27.20 29.52
N ASP A 435 -0.13 -27.71 29.50
CA ASP A 435 0.95 -27.14 28.70
C ASP A 435 0.72 -27.27 27.19
N TRP A 436 0.68 -26.11 26.52
CA TRP A 436 0.66 -26.03 25.07
C TRP A 436 2.09 -26.23 24.51
N PRO A 437 2.26 -26.94 23.38
CA PRO A 437 1.24 -27.55 22.53
C PRO A 437 0.84 -28.98 22.95
N GLY A 438 1.41 -29.51 24.04
CA GLY A 438 1.28 -30.92 24.45
C GLY A 438 -0.14 -31.39 24.76
N THR A 439 -0.94 -30.55 25.41
CA THR A 439 -2.29 -30.88 25.89
C THR A 439 -3.41 -30.09 25.19
N ALA A 440 -3.12 -29.49 24.03
CA ALA A 440 -4.15 -28.83 23.24
C ALA A 440 -5.25 -29.84 22.87
N TYR A 441 -6.53 -29.46 22.98
CA TYR A 441 -7.63 -30.40 22.74
C TYR A 441 -7.62 -30.95 21.30
N GLU A 442 -7.15 -30.16 20.34
CA GLU A 442 -6.97 -30.58 18.95
C GLU A 442 -5.89 -31.65 18.76
N LYS A 443 -4.90 -31.69 19.65
CA LYS A 443 -3.91 -32.77 19.69
C LYS A 443 -4.51 -34.03 20.29
N VAL A 444 -5.34 -33.90 21.34
CA VAL A 444 -6.09 -35.02 21.96
C VAL A 444 -7.06 -35.67 20.97
N SER A 445 -7.66 -34.89 20.08
CA SER A 445 -8.52 -35.38 19.00
C SER A 445 -7.76 -35.78 17.72
N ALA A 446 -6.43 -35.70 17.73
CA ALA A 446 -5.56 -36.03 16.60
C ALA A 446 -5.90 -35.28 15.30
N SER A 447 -6.09 -33.96 15.38
CA SER A 447 -6.32 -33.15 14.18
C SER A 447 -5.14 -33.24 13.20
N PRO A 448 -5.39 -33.59 11.92
CA PRO A 448 -4.35 -33.66 10.89
C PRO A 448 -3.81 -32.28 10.49
N TRP A 449 -4.46 -31.20 10.96
CA TRP A 449 -4.08 -29.82 10.70
C TRP A 449 -3.57 -29.09 11.94
N PHE A 450 -3.48 -29.78 13.10
CA PHE A 450 -2.99 -29.16 14.34
C PHE A 450 -1.56 -28.65 14.18
N TYR A 451 -0.71 -29.44 13.52
CA TYR A 451 0.70 -29.10 13.32
C TYR A 451 1.15 -29.68 11.98
N LYS A 452 1.19 -28.81 10.95
CA LYS A 452 1.39 -29.24 9.56
C LYS A 452 2.36 -28.33 8.79
N GLY A 453 3.27 -28.96 8.05
CA GLY A 453 4.11 -28.31 7.05
C GLY A 453 3.36 -28.25 5.72
N TRP A 454 3.10 -27.04 5.24
CA TRP A 454 2.33 -26.84 4.01
C TRP A 454 3.28 -26.69 2.84
N TYR A 455 3.12 -27.51 1.81
CA TYR A 455 3.93 -27.46 0.57
C TYR A 455 3.12 -27.73 -0.70
N LYS A 456 1.80 -27.86 -0.59
CA LYS A 456 0.88 -28.12 -1.71
C LYS A 456 -0.14 -26.99 -1.85
N SER A 457 -0.57 -26.73 -3.08
CA SER A 457 -1.72 -25.90 -3.37
C SER A 457 -3.02 -26.59 -2.93
N ARG A 458 -4.15 -25.86 -2.94
CA ARG A 458 -5.48 -26.45 -2.68
C ARG A 458 -5.81 -27.58 -3.67
N GLY A 459 -5.32 -27.48 -4.91
CA GLY A 459 -5.48 -28.51 -5.94
C GLY A 459 -4.47 -29.67 -5.83
N GLY A 460 -3.59 -29.66 -4.83
CA GLY A 460 -2.58 -30.70 -4.62
C GLY A 460 -1.28 -30.51 -5.40
N SER A 461 -1.17 -29.48 -6.23
CA SER A 461 0.08 -29.15 -6.95
C SER A 461 1.19 -28.81 -5.97
N THR A 462 2.42 -29.23 -6.25
CA THR A 462 3.55 -29.03 -5.33
C THR A 462 4.60 -28.04 -5.83
N CYS A 463 4.49 -27.61 -7.10
CA CYS A 463 5.49 -26.79 -7.76
C CYS A 463 6.90 -27.38 -7.63
N GLY A 464 7.07 -28.64 -8.04
CA GLY A 464 8.38 -29.32 -8.03
C GLY A 464 8.90 -29.77 -6.66
N ARG A 465 8.17 -29.49 -5.57
CA ARG A 465 8.56 -29.90 -4.21
C ARG A 465 7.96 -31.25 -3.84
N SER A 466 8.72 -32.09 -3.14
CA SER A 466 8.24 -33.35 -2.56
C SER A 466 7.95 -33.24 -1.06
N HIS A 467 8.43 -32.16 -0.41
CA HIS A 467 8.35 -31.95 1.04
C HIS A 467 8.51 -30.45 1.41
N PRO A 468 8.18 -30.05 2.66
CA PRO A 468 8.29 -28.65 3.11
C PRO A 468 9.70 -28.25 3.60
N TRP A 469 10.67 -29.16 3.64
CA TRP A 469 12.01 -28.90 4.17
C TRP A 469 12.90 -28.05 3.25
N LEU A 470 13.53 -27.03 3.81
CA LEU A 470 14.48 -26.10 3.21
C LEU A 470 15.90 -26.42 3.68
N ASN A 471 16.87 -26.31 2.78
CA ASN A 471 18.28 -26.42 3.16
C ASN A 471 18.80 -25.11 3.80
N SER A 472 20.07 -25.13 4.23
CA SER A 472 20.73 -23.97 4.86
C SER A 472 20.70 -22.71 3.99
N GLU A 473 20.94 -22.86 2.69
CA GLU A 473 21.00 -21.76 1.73
C GLU A 473 19.58 -21.18 1.48
N GLU A 474 18.58 -22.03 1.29
CA GLU A 474 17.18 -21.62 1.12
C GLU A 474 16.64 -20.91 2.36
N THR A 475 17.04 -21.36 3.55
CA THR A 475 16.65 -20.69 4.80
C THR A 475 17.32 -19.32 4.90
N ALA A 476 18.60 -19.21 4.54
CA ALA A 476 19.31 -17.93 4.48
C ALA A 476 18.71 -16.97 3.43
N ASP A 477 18.25 -17.50 2.30
CA ASP A 477 17.58 -16.73 1.24
C ASP A 477 16.27 -16.09 1.73
N ILE A 478 15.48 -16.79 2.57
CA ILE A 478 14.30 -16.21 3.23
C ILE A 478 14.71 -15.09 4.22
N ILE A 479 15.81 -15.23 4.94
CA ILE A 479 16.32 -14.19 5.84
C ILE A 479 16.78 -12.96 5.04
N ASN A 480 17.42 -13.15 3.88
CA ASN A 480 17.77 -12.05 2.98
C ASN A 480 16.52 -11.36 2.41
N ALA A 481 15.46 -12.11 2.08
CA ALA A 481 14.18 -11.53 1.67
C ALA A 481 13.57 -10.67 2.79
N TRP A 482 13.60 -11.14 4.04
CA TRP A 482 13.19 -10.34 5.20
C TRP A 482 14.02 -9.04 5.31
N GLN A 483 15.34 -9.10 5.09
CA GLN A 483 16.20 -7.91 5.10
C GLN A 483 15.70 -6.88 4.08
N VAL A 484 15.43 -7.28 2.84
CA VAL A 484 14.93 -6.34 1.81
C VAL A 484 13.58 -5.74 2.21
N LEU A 485 12.65 -6.56 2.70
CA LEU A 485 11.30 -6.13 3.05
C LEU A 485 11.24 -5.16 4.24
N TYR A 486 12.13 -5.32 5.23
CA TYR A 486 12.00 -4.63 6.52
C TYR A 486 13.22 -3.78 6.91
N ARG A 487 14.37 -4.00 6.29
CA ARG A 487 15.62 -3.25 6.52
C ARG A 487 16.09 -2.49 5.28
N GLY A 488 15.48 -2.72 4.13
CA GLY A 488 15.81 -2.07 2.86
C GLY A 488 17.08 -2.63 2.21
N GLY A 489 17.63 -1.87 1.25
CA GLY A 489 18.79 -2.27 0.46
C GLY A 489 18.45 -2.97 -0.87
N GLY A 490 17.15 -3.14 -1.17
CA GLY A 490 16.65 -3.71 -2.42
C GLY A 490 15.22 -3.28 -2.71
N ASP A 491 14.72 -3.71 -3.86
CA ASP A 491 13.35 -3.52 -4.33
C ASP A 491 12.46 -4.64 -3.78
N ALA A 492 11.55 -4.28 -2.87
CA ALA A 492 10.61 -5.21 -2.24
C ALA A 492 9.70 -5.93 -3.26
N SER A 493 9.42 -5.32 -4.43
CA SER A 493 8.56 -5.93 -5.47
C SER A 493 9.17 -7.18 -6.10
N ARG A 494 10.51 -7.30 -6.05
CA ARG A 494 11.26 -8.46 -6.55
C ARG A 494 11.42 -9.58 -5.54
N VAL A 495 10.84 -9.42 -4.33
CA VAL A 495 10.81 -10.47 -3.31
C VAL A 495 9.64 -11.42 -3.60
N SER A 496 9.91 -12.37 -4.49
CA SER A 496 9.01 -13.46 -4.87
C SER A 496 9.77 -14.78 -4.99
N PRO A 497 9.10 -15.95 -5.07
CA PRO A 497 9.79 -17.22 -5.18
C PRO A 497 10.56 -17.33 -6.50
N ILE A 498 11.67 -18.08 -6.50
CA ILE A 498 12.52 -18.27 -7.70
C ILE A 498 11.91 -19.24 -8.73
N ASP A 499 10.90 -20.01 -8.33
CA ASP A 499 10.25 -21.02 -9.17
C ASP A 499 9.32 -20.36 -10.19
N THR A 500 9.89 -19.63 -11.16
CA THR A 500 9.11 -18.79 -12.10
C THR A 500 8.17 -19.58 -13.01
N ALA A 501 8.38 -20.89 -13.13
CA ALA A 501 7.46 -21.81 -13.79
C ALA A 501 6.10 -21.89 -13.08
N CYS A 502 6.06 -21.64 -11.77
CA CYS A 502 4.83 -21.63 -10.97
C CYS A 502 4.34 -20.22 -10.66
N TRP A 503 5.24 -19.24 -10.70
CA TRP A 503 4.97 -17.86 -10.32
C TRP A 503 5.58 -16.93 -11.38
N GLY A 504 4.75 -16.22 -12.17
CA GLY A 504 5.28 -15.20 -13.08
C GLY A 504 6.02 -14.08 -12.33
N GLY A 505 7.00 -13.44 -12.97
CA GLY A 505 7.69 -12.27 -12.41
C GLY A 505 9.20 -12.23 -12.66
N ASN A 506 9.86 -11.22 -12.09
CA ASN A 506 11.31 -11.01 -12.14
C ASN A 506 11.94 -11.07 -10.72
N PRO A 507 11.96 -12.26 -10.08
CA PRO A 507 12.48 -12.41 -8.72
C PRO A 507 13.97 -12.09 -8.66
N TYR A 508 14.46 -11.76 -7.48
CA TYR A 508 15.88 -11.84 -7.19
C TYR A 508 16.38 -13.29 -7.25
N SER A 509 17.56 -13.50 -7.85
CA SER A 509 18.37 -14.70 -7.63
C SER A 509 18.84 -14.78 -6.17
N LYS A 510 19.18 -15.98 -5.70
CA LYS A 510 19.73 -16.18 -4.34
C LYS A 510 21.00 -15.36 -4.12
N SER A 511 21.86 -15.25 -5.13
CA SER A 511 23.09 -14.45 -5.08
C SER A 511 22.83 -12.96 -4.99
N GLU A 512 21.81 -12.42 -5.67
CA GLU A 512 21.44 -11.01 -5.56
C GLU A 512 20.95 -10.69 -4.13
N LEU A 513 20.04 -11.51 -3.58
CA LEU A 513 19.56 -11.33 -2.21
C LEU A 513 20.67 -11.49 -1.17
N ALA A 514 21.56 -12.46 -1.36
CA ALA A 514 22.73 -12.64 -0.50
C ALA A 514 23.70 -11.45 -0.58
N GLY A 515 23.82 -10.79 -1.74
CA GLY A 515 24.59 -9.56 -1.91
C GLY A 515 24.04 -8.38 -1.10
N ILE A 516 22.74 -8.37 -0.81
CA ILE A 516 22.07 -7.32 -0.03
C ILE A 516 22.09 -7.64 1.47
N GLY A 517 21.64 -8.83 1.87
CA GLY A 517 21.54 -9.20 3.29
C GLY A 517 22.82 -9.77 3.90
N GLY A 518 23.67 -10.38 3.09
CA GLY A 518 24.92 -11.01 3.50
C GLY A 518 24.75 -12.36 4.22
N TYR A 519 23.53 -12.91 4.28
CA TYR A 519 23.27 -14.22 4.87
C TYR A 519 23.46 -15.30 3.79
N THR A 520 24.33 -16.27 4.04
CA THR A 520 24.63 -17.37 3.10
C THR A 520 24.33 -18.74 3.69
N SER A 521 24.14 -18.83 5.01
CA SER A 521 23.80 -20.07 5.69
C SER A 521 23.00 -19.83 6.97
N ALA A 522 22.17 -20.81 7.31
CA ALA A 522 21.48 -20.93 8.58
C ALA A 522 21.91 -22.23 9.29
N SER A 523 22.19 -22.15 10.59
CA SER A 523 22.78 -23.23 11.39
C SER A 523 21.92 -23.64 12.57
N SER A 524 21.09 -22.76 13.12
CA SER A 524 20.18 -23.06 14.22
C SER A 524 18.90 -22.23 14.12
N VAL A 525 17.85 -22.67 14.81
CA VAL A 525 16.60 -21.92 14.93
C VAL A 525 16.01 -22.12 16.32
N SER A 526 15.43 -21.07 16.87
CA SER A 526 14.63 -21.14 18.10
C SER A 526 13.42 -20.23 17.97
N VAL A 527 12.25 -20.71 18.41
CA VAL A 527 10.97 -20.01 18.28
C VAL A 527 10.43 -19.67 19.66
N ILE A 528 9.93 -18.44 19.83
CA ILE A 528 9.27 -17.98 21.04
C ILE A 528 7.80 -17.68 20.70
N TYR A 529 6.89 -18.22 21.50
CA TYR A 529 5.45 -18.01 21.34
C TYR A 529 4.95 -16.94 22.31
N SER A 530 3.93 -16.20 21.89
CA SER A 530 3.18 -15.30 22.75
C SER A 530 2.11 -16.06 23.53
N ASN A 531 1.65 -15.48 24.64
CA ASN A 531 0.48 -15.98 25.36
C ASN A 531 -0.85 -15.72 24.63
N SER A 532 -0.84 -14.95 23.54
CA SER A 532 -2.01 -14.66 22.71
C SER A 532 -2.17 -15.62 21.53
N GLY A 533 -1.38 -16.70 21.47
CA GLY A 533 -1.51 -17.72 20.43
C GLY A 533 -0.96 -17.26 19.08
N SER A 534 0.18 -16.56 19.10
CA SER A 534 0.97 -16.22 17.90
C SER A 534 2.45 -16.52 18.14
N THR A 535 3.21 -16.64 17.06
CA THR A 535 4.67 -16.67 17.13
C THR A 535 5.18 -15.26 17.35
N LEU A 536 5.89 -15.03 18.46
CA LEU A 536 6.39 -13.71 18.84
C LEU A 536 7.68 -13.40 18.07
N SER A 537 8.65 -14.29 18.16
CA SER A 537 9.94 -14.13 17.48
C SER A 537 10.54 -15.46 17.10
N VAL A 538 11.37 -15.42 16.07
CA VAL A 538 12.19 -16.54 15.61
C VAL A 538 13.62 -16.05 15.53
N THR A 539 14.51 -16.77 16.21
CA THR A 539 15.95 -16.49 16.18
C THR A 539 16.66 -17.54 15.36
N PHE A 540 17.40 -17.11 14.35
CA PHE A 540 18.25 -17.98 13.52
C PHE A 540 19.71 -17.78 13.87
N GLY A 541 20.48 -18.88 13.97
CA GLY A 541 21.93 -18.84 13.87
C GLY A 541 22.35 -18.79 12.42
N THR A 542 23.23 -17.87 12.04
CA THR A 542 23.69 -17.64 10.66
C THR A 542 25.20 -17.47 10.59
N ASN A 543 25.75 -17.35 9.37
CA ASN A 543 27.14 -16.95 9.15
C ASN A 543 27.50 -15.57 9.73
N LYS A 544 26.51 -14.74 10.07
CA LYS A 544 26.70 -13.40 10.68
C LYS A 544 26.38 -13.38 12.18
N GLY A 545 26.32 -14.55 12.81
CA GLY A 545 25.86 -14.69 14.20
C GLY A 545 24.34 -14.89 14.27
N SER A 546 23.74 -14.55 15.42
CA SER A 546 22.31 -14.73 15.64
C SER A 546 21.50 -13.52 15.17
N ILE A 547 20.38 -13.80 14.50
CA ILE A 547 19.40 -12.78 14.09
C ILE A 547 18.03 -13.16 14.65
N SER A 548 17.38 -12.21 15.31
CA SER A 548 16.00 -12.35 15.78
C SER A 548 15.06 -11.55 14.88
N VAL A 549 14.02 -12.23 14.39
CA VAL A 549 12.99 -11.67 13.51
C VAL A 549 11.63 -11.82 14.21
N SER A 550 10.73 -10.85 14.07
CA SER A 550 9.37 -11.00 14.63
C SER A 550 8.59 -12.07 13.85
N GLY A 551 7.68 -12.79 14.50
CA GLY A 551 6.92 -13.85 13.84
C GLY A 551 6.05 -13.33 12.70
N GLU A 552 5.51 -12.12 12.82
CA GLU A 552 4.73 -11.47 11.76
C GLU A 552 5.58 -11.14 10.54
N GLU A 553 6.74 -10.50 10.75
CA GLU A 553 7.67 -10.16 9.67
C GLU A 553 8.18 -11.41 8.97
N LEU A 554 8.55 -12.43 9.74
CA LEU A 554 9.01 -13.68 9.18
C LEU A 554 7.92 -14.38 8.39
N LYS A 555 6.68 -14.45 8.90
CA LYS A 555 5.56 -15.05 8.16
C LYS A 555 5.39 -14.40 6.79
N ARG A 556 5.47 -13.07 6.72
CA ARG A 556 5.36 -12.33 5.47
C ARG A 556 6.53 -12.66 4.54
N ALA A 557 7.77 -12.52 5.01
CA ALA A 557 8.96 -12.80 4.20
C ALA A 557 8.99 -14.25 3.71
N PHE A 558 8.65 -15.20 4.59
CA PHE A 558 8.58 -16.62 4.28
C PHE A 558 7.53 -16.89 3.20
N ASN A 559 6.30 -16.39 3.33
CA ASN A 559 5.25 -16.62 2.35
C ASN A 559 5.50 -15.95 0.99
N LEU A 560 6.28 -14.86 0.97
CA LEU A 560 6.68 -14.18 -0.26
C LEU A 560 7.83 -14.89 -0.95
N ARG A 561 8.78 -15.47 -0.20
CA ARG A 561 10.04 -15.97 -0.77
C ARG A 561 10.14 -17.50 -0.86
N ALA A 562 9.45 -18.24 0.01
CA ALA A 562 9.62 -19.68 0.11
C ALA A 562 9.37 -20.39 -1.24
N PRO A 563 10.19 -21.39 -1.58
CA PRO A 563 10.08 -22.10 -2.84
C PRO A 563 8.81 -22.97 -2.91
N GLY A 564 8.32 -23.17 -4.11
CA GLY A 564 7.13 -23.95 -4.40
C GLY A 564 5.86 -23.37 -3.77
N TYR A 565 5.00 -24.24 -3.23
CA TYR A 565 3.83 -23.84 -2.44
C TYR A 565 4.09 -23.90 -0.93
N ILE A 566 5.36 -23.79 -0.51
CA ILE A 566 5.69 -23.80 0.91
C ILE A 566 5.17 -22.53 1.57
N GLY A 567 4.50 -22.66 2.71
CA GLY A 567 3.91 -21.49 3.36
C GLY A 567 3.44 -21.70 4.79
N LEU A 568 3.35 -20.58 5.49
CA LEU A 568 2.78 -20.43 6.81
C LEU A 568 1.32 -19.96 6.70
N LYS A 569 0.39 -20.81 7.15
CA LYS A 569 -1.06 -20.59 7.09
C LYS A 569 -1.62 -19.92 8.35
N SER A 570 -0.90 -19.98 9.45
CA SER A 570 -1.28 -19.37 10.73
C SER A 570 -0.25 -18.36 11.20
N THR A 571 -0.68 -17.40 12.02
CA THR A 571 0.21 -16.53 12.79
C THR A 571 0.89 -17.26 13.95
N LEU A 572 0.43 -18.47 14.27
CA LEU A 572 1.07 -19.40 15.21
C LEU A 572 1.75 -20.50 14.42
N PHE A 573 3.07 -20.56 14.49
CA PHE A 573 3.88 -21.51 13.72
C PHE A 573 5.22 -21.80 14.41
N ASN A 574 5.80 -22.95 14.09
CA ASN A 574 7.14 -23.33 14.51
C ASN A 574 8.08 -23.46 13.29
N ILE A 575 9.37 -23.47 13.55
CA ILE A 575 10.38 -23.91 12.59
C ILE A 575 11.20 -25.01 13.25
N GLU A 576 11.16 -26.19 12.66
CA GLU A 576 11.93 -27.36 13.09
C GLU A 576 13.26 -27.40 12.37
N LYS A 577 14.28 -27.95 13.03
CA LYS A 577 15.59 -28.26 12.43
C LYS A 577 15.91 -29.74 12.61
N LEU A 578 16.36 -30.38 11.52
CA LEU A 578 16.97 -31.71 11.52
C LEU A 578 18.50 -31.68 11.49
#